data_AF-A0A3D5SV93-F1
#
_entry.id   AF-A0A3D5SV93-F1
#
_cell.length_a   1.000
_cell.length_b   1.000
_cell.length_c   1.000
_cell.angle_alpha   90.00
_cell.angle_beta   90.00
_cell.angle_gamma   90.00
#
_symmetry.space_group_name_H-M   'P 1'
#
loop_
_entity.id
_entity.type
_entity.pdbx_description
1 polymer ?
#
loop_
_entity_poly.entity_id
_entity_poly.type
_entity_poly.pdbx_seq_one_letter_code
_entity_poly.pdbx_strand_id
1 'polypeptide(L)'
;MHLSELKTLHVSQLLEMATSNEIEGANRLRKQELIFALLKNRAKKGESIFGDGTLEVLPDGFGFLRSPDTSYLAGTDDIYVSPSQIRRFNLRTGDSIEGEIRTPKDGERYFALVKVDKVNNAPPEDSKHKILFENLTPLHPTEMLRLERDMRGEENTTARVIDMIAPIGKGQRGLLVSSPKSGKTVMMQHIAHAITANHPEVVLIVLLIDERPEEVTEMTRSVKGEVVASTFDEPATR
;
A
#
# COMPACT_ATOMS: atom_id res chain seq x y z
N MET A 1 -12.24 -5.92 -14.25
CA MET A 1 -12.13 -6.55 -12.91
C MET A 1 -10.77 -6.21 -12.34
N HIS A 2 -10.70 -5.76 -11.09
CA HIS A 2 -9.45 -5.34 -10.46
C HIS A 2 -8.81 -6.48 -9.64
N LEU A 3 -7.50 -6.67 -9.76
CA LEU A 3 -6.77 -7.70 -9.02
C LEU A 3 -6.83 -7.47 -7.50
N SER A 4 -6.60 -6.24 -7.05
CA SER A 4 -6.64 -5.88 -5.62
C SER A 4 -8.02 -6.06 -5.01
N GLU A 5 -9.10 -5.72 -5.72
CA GLU A 5 -10.47 -5.98 -5.26
C GLU A 5 -10.68 -7.47 -4.93
N LEU A 6 -10.24 -8.37 -5.82
CA LEU A 6 -10.34 -9.82 -5.58
C LEU A 6 -9.53 -10.31 -4.37
N LYS A 7 -8.38 -9.67 -4.07
CA LYS A 7 -7.56 -10.03 -2.91
C LYS A 7 -8.25 -9.71 -1.59
N THR A 8 -9.04 -8.63 -1.54
CA THR A 8 -9.77 -8.22 -0.32
C THR A 8 -10.97 -9.11 -0.01
N LEU A 9 -11.54 -9.78 -1.00
CA LEU A 9 -12.72 -10.64 -0.81
C LEU A 9 -12.39 -11.87 0.07
N HIS A 10 -13.39 -12.29 0.83
CA HIS A 10 -13.31 -13.53 1.61
C HIS A 10 -13.36 -14.75 0.67
N VAL A 11 -12.72 -15.86 1.06
CA VAL A 11 -12.61 -17.07 0.23
C VAL A 11 -13.98 -17.60 -0.18
N SER A 12 -14.99 -17.51 0.68
CA SER A 12 -16.37 -17.92 0.37
C SER A 12 -16.97 -17.16 -0.82
N GLN A 13 -16.77 -15.83 -0.88
CA GLN A 13 -17.25 -15.01 -1.98
C GLN A 13 -16.54 -15.36 -3.29
N LEU A 14 -15.23 -15.61 -3.22
CA LEU A 14 -14.46 -16.05 -4.39
C LEU A 14 -14.96 -17.41 -4.92
N LEU A 15 -15.36 -18.33 -4.04
CA LEU A 15 -15.93 -19.63 -4.43
C LEU A 15 -17.31 -19.49 -5.06
N GLU A 16 -18.16 -18.62 -4.53
CA GLU A 16 -19.47 -18.29 -5.13
C GLU A 16 -19.29 -17.69 -6.53
N MET A 17 -18.35 -16.75 -6.68
CA MET A 17 -18.00 -16.17 -7.97
C MET A 17 -17.46 -17.23 -8.95
N ALA A 18 -16.62 -18.14 -8.48
CA ALA A 18 -16.05 -19.20 -9.30
C ALA A 18 -17.11 -20.19 -9.78
N THR A 19 -18.04 -20.56 -8.89
CA THR A 19 -19.19 -21.42 -9.23
C THR A 19 -20.10 -20.76 -10.25
N SER A 20 -20.39 -19.46 -10.06
CA SER A 20 -21.20 -18.66 -11.00
C SER A 20 -20.54 -18.49 -12.38
N ASN A 21 -19.21 -18.66 -12.47
CA ASN A 21 -18.44 -18.59 -13.71
C ASN A 21 -18.05 -19.97 -14.26
N GLU A 22 -18.66 -21.04 -13.74
CA GLU A 22 -18.46 -22.43 -14.18
C GLU A 22 -16.99 -22.88 -14.12
N ILE A 23 -16.26 -22.43 -13.10
CA ILE A 23 -14.87 -22.85 -12.86
C ILE A 23 -14.87 -24.20 -12.14
N GLU A 24 -14.47 -25.25 -12.86
CA GLU A 24 -14.37 -26.60 -12.30
C GLU A 24 -13.33 -26.71 -11.19
N GLY A 25 -13.63 -27.48 -10.15
CA GLY A 25 -12.68 -27.78 -9.08
C GLY A 25 -12.32 -26.61 -8.15
N ALA A 26 -13.06 -25.49 -8.22
CA ALA A 26 -12.80 -24.27 -7.43
C ALA A 26 -12.59 -24.53 -5.93
N ASN A 27 -13.34 -25.47 -5.34
CA ASN A 27 -13.26 -25.82 -3.92
C ASN A 27 -11.91 -26.42 -3.48
N ARG A 28 -11.08 -26.90 -4.43
CA ARG A 28 -9.77 -27.49 -4.14
C ARG A 28 -8.62 -26.49 -4.33
N LEU A 29 -8.91 -25.31 -4.88
CA LEU A 29 -7.91 -24.29 -5.18
C LEU A 29 -7.61 -23.45 -3.93
N ARG A 30 -6.33 -23.06 -3.78
CA ARG A 30 -5.96 -22.03 -2.80
C ARG A 30 -6.53 -20.68 -3.23
N LYS A 31 -6.64 -19.72 -2.30
CA LYS A 31 -7.16 -18.37 -2.58
C LYS A 31 -6.50 -17.73 -3.81
N GLN A 32 -5.16 -17.81 -3.91
CA GLN A 32 -4.41 -17.28 -5.05
C GLN A 32 -4.76 -17.97 -6.38
N GLU A 33 -4.82 -19.30 -6.38
CA GLU A 33 -5.18 -20.09 -7.57
C GLU A 33 -6.62 -19.82 -8.02
N LEU A 34 -7.52 -19.58 -7.07
CA LEU A 34 -8.90 -19.21 -7.31
C LEU A 34 -9.03 -17.82 -7.96
N ILE A 35 -8.30 -16.83 -7.43
CA ILE A 35 -8.18 -15.49 -8.03
C ILE A 35 -7.65 -15.59 -9.46
N PHE A 36 -6.58 -16.38 -9.65
CA PHE A 36 -6.00 -16.62 -10.96
C PHE A 36 -6.99 -17.25 -11.94
N ALA A 37 -7.74 -18.27 -11.51
CA ALA A 37 -8.74 -18.93 -12.33
C ALA A 37 -9.88 -17.99 -12.73
N LEU A 38 -10.36 -17.15 -11.80
CA LEU A 38 -11.38 -16.13 -12.05
C LEU A 38 -10.91 -15.12 -13.10
N LEU A 39 -9.70 -14.60 -12.94
CA LEU A 39 -9.10 -13.67 -13.89
C LEU A 39 -8.89 -14.31 -15.26
N LYS A 40 -8.38 -15.54 -15.31
CA LYS A 40 -8.19 -16.29 -16.56
C LYS A 40 -9.52 -16.56 -17.29
N ASN A 41 -10.59 -16.88 -16.56
CA ASN A 41 -11.92 -17.08 -17.14
C ASN A 41 -12.42 -15.80 -17.81
N ARG A 42 -12.25 -14.63 -17.17
CA ARG A 42 -12.63 -13.34 -17.75
C ARG A 42 -11.77 -12.91 -18.93
N ALA A 43 -10.45 -13.08 -18.86
CA ALA A 43 -9.57 -12.82 -19.99
C ALA A 43 -9.99 -13.64 -21.23
N LYS A 44 -10.38 -14.92 -21.03
CA LYS A 44 -10.90 -15.77 -22.12
C LYS A 44 -12.22 -15.27 -22.73
N LYS A 45 -13.05 -14.57 -21.94
CA LYS A 45 -14.28 -13.91 -22.41
C LYS A 45 -14.02 -12.58 -23.11
N GLY A 46 -12.75 -12.16 -23.23
CA GLY A 46 -12.35 -10.90 -23.87
C GLY A 46 -12.51 -9.68 -22.98
N GLU A 47 -12.71 -9.85 -21.67
CA GLU A 47 -12.79 -8.75 -20.71
C GLU A 47 -11.40 -8.29 -20.26
N SER A 48 -11.18 -6.97 -20.21
CA SER A 48 -9.97 -6.38 -19.65
C SER A 48 -9.86 -6.57 -18.14
N ILE A 49 -8.64 -6.83 -17.69
CA ILE A 49 -8.27 -7.02 -16.29
C ILE A 49 -7.36 -5.88 -15.89
N PHE A 50 -7.52 -5.38 -14.67
CA PHE A 50 -6.74 -4.27 -14.14
C PHE A 50 -6.01 -4.70 -12.87
N GLY A 51 -4.87 -4.07 -12.61
CA GLY A 51 -4.09 -4.27 -11.41
C GLY A 51 -3.34 -3.02 -11.01
N ASP A 52 -2.99 -2.97 -9.73
CA ASP A 52 -2.24 -1.88 -9.13
C ASP A 52 -1.13 -2.42 -8.22
N GLY A 53 -0.18 -1.55 -7.92
CA GLY A 53 0.83 -1.77 -6.89
C GLY A 53 1.96 -0.75 -6.96
N THR A 54 2.89 -0.84 -6.03
CA THR A 54 4.07 0.03 -5.97
C THR A 54 5.23 -0.62 -6.71
N LEU A 55 5.80 0.10 -7.68
CA LEU A 55 6.90 -0.40 -8.50
C LEU A 55 8.18 -0.60 -7.68
N GLU A 56 8.77 -1.77 -7.80
CA GLU A 56 10.16 -2.04 -7.44
C GLU A 56 10.94 -2.39 -8.71
N VAL A 57 11.93 -1.56 -9.07
CA VAL A 57 12.83 -1.83 -10.19
C VAL A 57 14.04 -2.62 -9.71
N LEU A 58 14.27 -3.79 -10.31
CA LEU A 58 15.40 -4.66 -10.00
C LEU A 58 16.67 -4.26 -10.78
N PRO A 59 17.86 -4.71 -10.37
CA PRO A 59 19.14 -4.36 -11.01
C PRO A 59 19.19 -4.66 -12.52
N ASP A 60 18.48 -5.69 -12.98
CA ASP A 60 18.40 -6.07 -14.40
C ASP A 60 17.49 -5.13 -15.23
N GLY A 61 16.87 -4.14 -14.60
CA GLY A 61 16.11 -3.06 -15.24
C GLY A 61 14.63 -3.38 -15.54
N PHE A 62 14.16 -4.59 -15.23
CA PHE A 62 12.73 -4.89 -15.13
C PHE A 62 12.23 -4.66 -13.70
N GLY A 63 10.92 -4.68 -13.48
CA GLY A 63 10.36 -4.46 -12.15
C GLY A 63 9.10 -5.27 -11.87
N PHE A 64 8.66 -5.18 -10.62
CA PHE A 64 7.40 -5.77 -10.15
C PHE A 64 6.57 -4.72 -9.42
N LEU A 65 5.26 -4.77 -9.60
CA LEU A 65 4.33 -4.03 -8.75
C LEU A 65 4.06 -4.86 -7.50
N ARG A 66 4.53 -4.36 -6.35
CA ARG A 66 4.35 -4.96 -5.03
C ARG A 66 3.06 -4.49 -4.40
N SER A 67 2.43 -5.39 -3.63
CA SER A 67 1.14 -5.13 -2.98
C SER A 67 1.34 -4.57 -1.57
N PRO A 68 0.58 -3.53 -1.15
CA PRO A 68 0.59 -3.08 0.25
C PRO A 68 0.07 -4.16 1.22
N ASP A 69 -0.90 -4.98 0.77
CA ASP A 69 -1.45 -6.11 1.54
C ASP A 69 -0.40 -7.14 1.99
N THR A 70 0.71 -7.24 1.26
CA THR A 70 1.84 -8.13 1.57
C THR A 70 3.01 -7.35 2.13
N SER A 71 2.81 -6.15 2.67
CA SER A 71 3.88 -5.26 3.15
C SER A 71 4.98 -5.02 2.10
N TYR A 72 4.59 -4.91 0.82
CA TYR A 72 5.48 -4.74 -0.32
C TYR A 72 6.47 -5.88 -0.58
N LEU A 73 6.18 -7.06 -0.05
CA LEU A 73 7.03 -8.24 -0.24
C LEU A 73 6.82 -8.88 -1.60
N ALA A 74 7.86 -9.59 -2.04
CA ALA A 74 7.81 -10.37 -3.26
C ALA A 74 6.75 -11.47 -3.18
N GLY A 75 5.73 -11.32 -4.02
CA GLY A 75 4.60 -12.24 -4.16
C GLY A 75 4.61 -12.96 -5.51
N THR A 76 3.95 -14.12 -5.56
CA THR A 76 3.69 -14.84 -6.81
C THR A 76 2.63 -14.14 -7.67
N ASP A 77 1.83 -13.27 -7.06
CA ASP A 77 0.77 -12.47 -7.63
C ASP A 77 1.22 -11.04 -8.00
N ASP A 78 2.53 -10.78 -7.95
CA ASP A 78 3.11 -9.52 -8.40
C ASP A 78 2.96 -9.33 -9.91
N ILE A 79 2.86 -8.07 -10.33
CA ILE A 79 2.69 -7.71 -11.73
C ILE A 79 4.05 -7.32 -12.30
N TYR A 80 4.52 -8.11 -13.26
CA TYR A 80 5.71 -7.83 -14.04
C TYR A 80 5.57 -6.54 -14.86
N VAL A 81 6.60 -5.70 -14.79
CA VAL A 81 6.75 -4.48 -15.57
C VAL A 81 8.02 -4.57 -16.41
N SER A 82 7.87 -4.42 -17.72
CA SER A 82 8.99 -4.55 -18.65
C SER A 82 9.94 -3.34 -18.59
N PRO A 83 11.24 -3.52 -18.90
CA PRO A 83 12.20 -2.41 -18.98
C PRO A 83 11.80 -1.31 -19.97
N SER A 84 11.09 -1.68 -21.05
CA SER A 84 10.60 -0.73 -22.05
C SER A 84 9.49 0.17 -21.50
N GLN A 85 8.57 -0.37 -20.68
CA GLN A 85 7.54 0.43 -19.99
C GLN A 85 8.17 1.37 -18.96
N ILE A 86 9.12 0.87 -18.17
CA ILE A 86 9.87 1.67 -17.18
C ILE A 86 10.55 2.86 -17.86
N ARG A 87 11.28 2.62 -18.95
CA ARG A 87 11.95 3.69 -19.71
C ARG A 87 10.97 4.65 -20.38
N ARG A 88 9.87 4.15 -20.98
CA ARG A 88 8.91 4.96 -21.73
C ARG A 88 8.21 6.01 -20.86
N PHE A 89 7.86 5.65 -19.63
CA PHE A 89 7.16 6.53 -18.68
C PHE A 89 8.08 7.13 -17.62
N ASN A 90 9.40 6.93 -17.73
CA ASN A 90 10.42 7.38 -16.77
C ASN A 90 10.09 6.96 -15.33
N LEU A 91 9.63 5.71 -15.16
CA LEU A 91 9.18 5.17 -13.89
C LEU A 91 10.37 4.87 -12.97
N ARG A 92 10.15 4.98 -11.66
CA ARG A 92 11.15 4.70 -10.62
C ARG A 92 10.58 3.82 -9.52
N THR A 93 11.47 3.16 -8.78
CA THR A 93 11.08 2.45 -7.56
C THR A 93 10.34 3.41 -6.62
N GLY A 94 9.16 2.99 -6.14
CA GLY A 94 8.26 3.79 -5.31
C GLY A 94 7.08 4.42 -6.08
N ASP A 95 7.08 4.40 -7.41
CA ASP A 95 5.91 4.85 -8.17
C ASP A 95 4.74 3.86 -8.01
N SER A 96 3.58 4.34 -7.57
CA SER A 96 2.33 3.59 -7.57
C SER A 96 1.75 3.58 -8.99
N ILE A 97 1.50 2.39 -9.53
CA ILE A 97 1.05 2.20 -10.91
C ILE A 97 -0.30 1.51 -10.88
N GLU A 98 -1.22 1.98 -11.70
CA GLU A 98 -2.51 1.35 -11.99
C GLU A 98 -2.62 1.16 -13.50
N GLY A 99 -3.10 0.01 -13.94
CA GLY A 99 -3.34 -0.20 -15.37
C GLY A 99 -3.85 -1.58 -15.75
N GLU A 100 -4.05 -1.76 -17.05
CA GLU A 100 -4.48 -3.02 -17.64
C GLU A 100 -3.37 -4.07 -17.54
N ILE A 101 -3.71 -5.24 -17.02
CA ILE A 101 -2.83 -6.40 -16.87
C ILE A 101 -3.35 -7.58 -17.69
N ARG A 102 -2.43 -8.50 -18.01
CA ARG A 102 -2.76 -9.79 -18.62
C ARG A 102 -2.28 -10.93 -17.74
N THR A 103 -2.97 -12.06 -17.83
CA THR A 103 -2.50 -13.31 -17.26
C THR A 103 -1.20 -13.78 -17.93
N PRO A 104 -0.32 -14.49 -17.22
CA PRO A 104 0.86 -15.13 -17.80
C PRO A 104 0.48 -16.06 -18.95
N LYS A 105 1.29 -16.04 -20.01
CA LYS A 105 1.26 -17.02 -21.11
C LYS A 105 1.98 -18.30 -20.70
N ASP A 106 1.93 -19.32 -21.57
CA ASP A 106 2.66 -20.57 -21.35
C ASP A 106 4.17 -20.29 -21.18
N GLY A 107 4.71 -20.69 -20.04
CA GLY A 107 6.11 -20.46 -19.65
C GLY A 107 6.34 -19.19 -18.80
N GLU A 108 5.36 -18.30 -18.66
CA GLU A 108 5.42 -17.14 -17.75
C GLU A 108 4.83 -17.49 -16.38
N ARG A 109 5.34 -16.86 -15.31
CA ARG A 109 4.87 -17.08 -13.93
C ARG A 109 4.01 -15.96 -13.37
N TYR A 110 4.22 -14.73 -13.83
CA TYR A 110 3.63 -13.52 -13.25
C TYR A 110 2.59 -12.89 -14.17
N PHE A 111 1.67 -12.12 -13.59
CA PHE A 111 0.87 -11.18 -14.37
C PHE A 111 1.81 -10.17 -15.04
N ALA A 112 1.42 -9.65 -16.20
CA ALA A 112 2.22 -8.65 -16.89
C ALA A 112 1.38 -7.40 -17.17
N LEU A 113 1.98 -6.23 -16.94
CA LEU A 113 1.36 -4.96 -17.28
C LEU A 113 1.28 -4.81 -18.80
N VAL A 114 0.10 -4.52 -19.33
CA VAL A 114 -0.14 -4.27 -20.76
C VAL A 114 -0.08 -2.77 -21.03
N LYS A 115 -0.84 -2.01 -20.23
CA LYS A 115 -1.00 -0.57 -20.40
C LYS A 115 -0.97 0.11 -19.04
N VAL A 116 -0.24 1.22 -18.95
CA VAL A 116 -0.25 2.10 -17.78
C VAL A 116 -1.41 3.07 -17.93
N ASP A 117 -2.33 3.11 -16.96
CA ASP A 117 -3.44 4.05 -16.94
C ASP A 117 -3.18 5.22 -15.99
N LYS A 118 -2.54 4.98 -14.82
CA LYS A 118 -2.15 6.03 -13.87
C LYS A 118 -0.77 5.76 -13.26
N VAL A 119 -0.08 6.84 -12.88
CA VAL A 119 1.16 6.85 -12.10
C VAL A 119 1.01 7.84 -10.95
N ASN A 120 1.09 7.39 -9.70
CA ASN A 120 0.86 8.17 -8.48
C ASN A 120 -0.48 8.93 -8.52
N ASN A 121 -1.56 8.24 -8.89
CA ASN A 121 -2.91 8.80 -9.06
C ASN A 121 -3.06 9.90 -10.14
N ALA A 122 -2.05 10.10 -10.99
CA ALA A 122 -2.07 11.07 -12.08
C ALA A 122 -1.93 10.37 -13.45
N PRO A 123 -2.32 11.03 -14.56
CA PRO A 123 -2.03 10.56 -15.91
C PRO A 123 -0.53 10.27 -16.11
N PRO A 124 -0.15 9.21 -16.86
CA PRO A 124 1.25 8.83 -17.04
C PRO A 124 2.09 9.87 -17.78
N GLU A 125 1.46 10.79 -18.52
CA GLU A 125 2.18 11.87 -19.20
C GLU A 125 2.74 12.92 -18.22
N ASP A 126 2.11 13.09 -17.06
CA ASP A 126 2.54 14.04 -16.03
C ASP A 126 3.83 13.58 -15.33
N SER A 127 4.13 12.28 -15.34
CA SER A 127 5.35 11.74 -14.71
C SER A 127 6.64 12.26 -15.36
N LYS A 128 6.59 12.62 -16.65
CA LYS A 128 7.76 13.08 -17.42
C LYS A 128 8.25 14.46 -17.00
N HIS A 129 7.38 15.28 -16.42
CA HIS A 129 7.67 16.67 -16.04
C HIS A 129 7.87 16.87 -14.54
N LYS A 130 7.92 15.77 -13.76
CA LYS A 130 8.11 15.83 -12.32
C LYS A 130 9.51 16.32 -11.95
N ILE A 131 9.57 17.20 -10.96
CA ILE A 131 10.82 17.57 -10.30
C ILE A 131 11.20 16.42 -9.35
N LEU A 132 12.46 15.99 -9.40
CA LEU A 132 12.98 14.97 -8.50
C LEU A 132 12.93 15.47 -7.05
N PHE A 133 12.65 14.56 -6.11
CA PHE A 133 12.55 14.91 -4.69
C PHE A 133 13.84 15.57 -4.18
N GLU A 134 15.00 15.12 -4.66
CA GLU A 134 16.32 15.66 -4.30
C GLU A 134 16.55 17.10 -4.80
N ASN A 135 15.77 17.55 -5.79
CA ASN A 135 15.87 18.91 -6.33
C ASN A 135 14.93 19.89 -5.62
N LEU A 136 14.05 19.41 -4.72
CA LEU A 136 13.16 20.28 -3.96
C LEU A 136 13.97 21.08 -2.93
N THR A 137 13.61 22.35 -2.73
CA THR A 137 14.25 23.18 -1.72
C THR A 137 13.68 22.83 -0.34
N PRO A 138 14.51 22.35 0.61
CA PRO A 138 14.04 22.06 1.95
C PRO A 138 13.69 23.34 2.70
N LEU A 139 12.50 23.38 3.30
CA LEU A 139 12.01 24.50 4.11
C LEU A 139 11.51 24.00 5.47
N HIS A 140 11.43 24.90 6.44
CA HIS A 140 10.78 24.61 7.71
C HIS A 140 9.26 24.47 7.52
N PRO A 141 8.58 23.65 8.34
CA PRO A 141 7.12 23.54 8.30
C PRO A 141 6.45 24.90 8.53
N THR A 142 5.55 25.26 7.62
CA THR A 142 4.76 26.50 7.70
C THR A 142 3.29 26.23 8.03
N GLU A 143 2.83 25.00 7.77
CA GLU A 143 1.47 24.54 8.06
C GLU A 143 1.49 23.57 9.24
N MET A 144 0.77 23.90 10.30
CA MET A 144 0.58 23.03 11.47
C MET A 144 -0.42 21.92 11.16
N LEU A 145 -0.10 20.70 11.58
CA LEU A 145 -1.02 19.57 11.67
C LEU A 145 -1.64 19.59 13.07
N ARG A 146 -2.82 20.20 13.21
CA ARG A 146 -3.50 20.32 14.50
C ARG A 146 -4.00 18.95 14.94
N LEU A 147 -3.58 18.50 16.11
CA LEU A 147 -3.99 17.21 16.64
C LEU A 147 -5.25 17.29 17.50
N GLU A 148 -5.49 18.41 18.18
CA GLU A 148 -6.68 18.62 19.00
C GLU A 148 -7.95 18.40 18.16
N ARG A 149 -8.84 17.53 18.66
CA ARG A 149 -10.13 17.21 18.05
C ARG A 149 -11.27 17.84 18.84
N ASP A 150 -12.42 18.03 18.19
CA ASP A 150 -13.64 18.49 18.86
C ASP A 150 -14.34 17.34 19.60
N MET A 151 -13.73 16.86 20.69
CA MET A 151 -14.32 15.84 21.56
C MET A 151 -13.74 15.83 22.97
N ARG A 152 -14.46 15.18 23.89
CA ARG A 152 -14.00 14.96 25.27
C ARG A 152 -13.45 13.54 25.43
N GLY A 153 -12.25 13.40 26.00
CA GLY A 153 -11.61 12.10 26.25
C GLY A 153 -10.11 12.21 26.49
N GLU A 154 -9.50 11.17 27.06
CA GLU A 154 -8.06 11.11 27.36
C GLU A 154 -7.19 11.24 26.10
N GLU A 155 -7.62 10.64 24.99
CA GLU A 155 -6.96 10.74 23.69
C GLU A 155 -6.81 12.19 23.23
N ASN A 156 -7.85 13.01 23.42
CA ASN A 156 -7.78 14.42 23.06
C ASN A 156 -6.86 15.21 24.00
N THR A 157 -6.72 14.79 25.26
CA THR A 157 -5.75 15.40 26.18
C THR A 157 -4.32 15.22 25.68
N THR A 158 -3.95 14.02 25.20
CA THR A 158 -2.63 13.77 24.61
C THR A 158 -2.37 14.70 23.42
N ALA A 159 -3.33 14.78 22.49
CA ALA A 159 -3.24 15.63 21.31
C ALA A 159 -3.07 17.12 21.66
N ARG A 160 -3.87 17.63 22.61
CA ARG A 160 -3.79 19.02 23.08
C ARG A 160 -2.44 19.35 23.73
N VAL A 161 -1.90 18.44 24.52
CA VAL A 161 -0.57 18.62 25.14
C VAL A 161 0.51 18.69 24.07
N ILE A 162 0.45 17.84 23.03
CA ILE A 162 1.39 17.89 21.90
C ILE A 162 1.26 19.22 21.17
N ASP A 163 0.04 19.64 20.80
CA ASP A 163 -0.20 20.91 20.09
C ASP A 163 0.35 22.13 20.86
N MET A 164 0.30 22.12 22.20
CA MET A 164 0.81 23.21 23.04
C MET A 164 2.33 23.20 23.23
N ILE A 165 2.93 22.01 23.39
CA ILE A 165 4.33 21.88 23.84
C ILE A 165 5.28 21.60 22.67
N ALA A 166 4.83 20.77 21.72
CA ALA A 166 5.64 20.28 20.61
C ALA A 166 4.77 20.16 19.34
N PRO A 167 4.31 21.30 18.77
CA PRO A 167 3.42 21.29 17.62
C PRO A 167 4.08 20.57 16.42
N ILE A 168 3.29 19.80 15.70
CA ILE A 168 3.73 19.05 14.51
C ILE A 168 3.23 19.80 13.27
N GLY A 169 4.09 19.95 12.27
CA GLY A 169 3.74 20.57 10.99
C GLY A 169 4.01 19.69 9.78
N LYS A 170 3.52 20.09 8.60
CA LYS A 170 3.80 19.41 7.33
C LYS A 170 5.29 19.53 6.99
N GLY A 171 5.98 18.39 6.94
CA GLY A 171 7.44 18.32 6.78
C GLY A 171 8.22 18.26 8.11
N GLN A 172 7.53 18.13 9.25
CA GLN A 172 8.19 18.00 10.56
C GLN A 172 8.95 16.68 10.67
N ARG A 173 10.17 16.76 11.20
CA ARG A 173 10.96 15.60 11.63
C ARG A 173 11.01 15.56 13.16
N GLY A 174 10.23 14.67 13.75
CA GLY A 174 10.12 14.49 15.20
C GLY A 174 10.75 13.18 15.69
N LEU A 175 11.06 13.12 16.98
CA LEU A 175 11.47 11.89 17.65
C LEU A 175 10.65 11.73 18.92
N LEU A 176 9.99 10.59 19.08
CA LEU A 176 9.31 10.23 20.32
C LEU A 176 10.25 9.40 21.19
N VAL A 177 10.83 10.03 22.22
CA VAL A 177 11.72 9.35 23.16
C VAL A 177 10.92 8.85 24.35
N SER A 178 10.97 7.55 24.61
CA SER A 178 10.14 6.92 25.63
C SER A 178 10.81 5.66 26.18
N SER A 179 10.72 5.41 27.49
CA SER A 179 11.16 4.14 28.09
C SER A 179 10.20 3.00 27.73
N PRO A 180 10.61 1.72 27.85
CA PRO A 180 9.69 0.60 27.67
C PRO A 180 8.46 0.72 28.57
N LYS A 181 7.27 0.35 28.06
CA LYS A 181 5.98 0.38 28.77
C LYS A 181 5.50 1.78 29.22
N SER A 182 5.94 2.84 28.55
CA SER A 182 5.51 4.22 28.84
C SER A 182 4.33 4.73 27.98
N GLY A 183 3.77 3.89 27.12
CA GLY A 183 2.60 4.24 26.29
C GLY A 183 2.93 4.78 24.88
N LYS A 184 4.13 4.52 24.33
CA LYS A 184 4.52 4.86 22.94
C LYS A 184 3.42 4.48 21.94
N THR A 185 2.95 3.24 21.97
CA THR A 185 1.97 2.71 21.01
C THR A 185 0.65 3.47 21.08
N VAL A 186 0.13 3.71 22.29
CA VAL A 186 -1.11 4.47 22.51
C VAL A 186 -0.96 5.91 22.01
N MET A 187 0.17 6.56 22.31
CA MET A 187 0.42 7.91 21.83
C MET A 187 0.51 7.98 20.29
N MET A 188 1.13 6.98 19.65
CA MET A 188 1.15 6.88 18.19
C MET A 188 -0.24 6.69 17.59
N GLN A 189 -1.08 5.83 18.19
CA GLN A 189 -2.47 5.65 17.77
C GLN A 189 -3.25 6.97 17.88
N HIS A 190 -3.11 7.70 18.99
CA HIS A 190 -3.76 9.00 19.18
C HIS A 190 -3.35 10.02 18.12
N ILE A 191 -2.06 10.09 17.77
CA ILE A 191 -1.56 10.96 16.70
C ILE A 191 -2.16 10.54 15.35
N ALA A 192 -2.18 9.25 15.04
CA ALA A 192 -2.75 8.72 13.80
C ALA A 192 -4.25 9.02 13.68
N HIS A 193 -5.02 8.84 14.75
CA HIS A 193 -6.45 9.16 14.77
C HIS A 193 -6.71 10.66 14.65
N ALA A 194 -5.87 11.49 15.26
CA ALA A 194 -5.96 12.94 15.15
C ALA A 194 -5.68 13.42 13.72
N ILE A 195 -4.62 12.92 13.07
CA ILE A 195 -4.29 13.24 11.68
C ILE A 195 -5.42 12.79 10.76
N THR A 196 -5.92 11.56 10.90
CA THR A 196 -6.98 11.04 10.02
C THR A 196 -8.31 11.77 10.18
N ALA A 197 -8.61 12.30 11.36
CA ALA A 197 -9.83 13.07 11.62
C ALA A 197 -9.71 14.52 11.12
N ASN A 198 -8.61 15.21 11.44
CA ASN A 198 -8.45 16.63 11.20
C ASN A 198 -7.84 16.94 9.81
N HIS A 199 -7.08 16.00 9.26
CA HIS A 199 -6.32 16.16 8.02
C HIS A 199 -6.57 14.96 7.07
N PRO A 200 -7.82 14.77 6.59
CA PRO A 200 -8.15 13.66 5.69
C PRO A 200 -7.43 13.74 4.33
N GLU A 201 -6.84 14.90 3.99
CA GLU A 201 -6.01 15.08 2.80
C GLU A 201 -4.61 14.46 2.94
N VAL A 202 -4.17 14.16 4.17
CA VAL A 202 -2.85 13.60 4.44
C VAL A 202 -2.87 12.10 4.23
N VAL A 203 -1.95 11.62 3.39
CA VAL A 203 -1.69 10.19 3.25
C VAL A 203 -0.94 9.71 4.49
N LEU A 204 -1.63 8.91 5.32
CA LEU A 204 -1.06 8.34 6.54
C LEU A 204 -0.50 6.94 6.28
N ILE A 205 0.79 6.77 6.53
CA ILE A 205 1.49 5.48 6.49
C ILE A 205 2.07 5.21 7.89
N VAL A 206 1.74 4.05 8.46
CA VAL A 206 2.30 3.55 9.72
C VAL A 206 3.22 2.39 9.41
N LEU A 207 4.53 2.61 9.55
CA LEU A 207 5.55 1.59 9.33
C LEU A 207 5.98 0.99 10.68
N LEU A 208 5.77 -0.31 10.85
CA LEU A 208 6.15 -1.05 12.04
C LEU A 208 7.28 -2.03 11.69
N ILE A 209 8.42 -1.90 12.37
CA ILE A 209 9.62 -2.68 12.12
C ILE A 209 10.03 -3.37 13.41
N ASP A 210 10.30 -4.67 13.34
CA ASP A 210 10.74 -5.50 14.48
C ASP A 210 9.73 -5.47 15.65
N GLU A 211 8.46 -5.22 15.34
CA GLU A 211 7.36 -5.20 16.32
C GLU A 211 6.65 -6.56 16.39
N ARG A 212 5.88 -6.76 17.47
CA ARG A 212 5.18 -8.02 17.70
C ARG A 212 3.93 -8.18 16.83
N PRO A 213 3.58 -9.39 16.36
CA PRO A 213 2.40 -9.62 15.53
C PRO A 213 1.07 -9.13 16.14
N GLU A 214 0.91 -9.23 17.46
CA GLU A 214 -0.27 -8.74 18.16
C GLU A 214 -0.37 -7.21 18.15
N GLU A 215 0.75 -6.50 18.25
CA GLU A 215 0.81 -5.04 18.20
C GLU A 215 0.56 -4.52 16.78
N VAL A 216 1.07 -5.23 15.77
CA VAL A 216 0.76 -4.97 14.36
C VAL A 216 -0.74 -5.12 14.12
N THR A 217 -1.33 -6.23 14.59
CA THR A 217 -2.77 -6.49 14.42
C THR A 217 -3.62 -5.41 15.10
N GLU A 218 -3.22 -4.96 16.29
CA GLU A 218 -3.90 -3.88 16.99
C GLU A 218 -3.85 -2.57 16.19
N MET A 219 -2.68 -2.19 15.68
CA MET A 219 -2.50 -0.97 14.89
C MET A 219 -3.32 -1.01 13.60
N THR A 220 -3.29 -2.13 12.86
CA THR A 220 -4.04 -2.33 11.61
C THR A 220 -5.55 -2.23 11.80
N ARG A 221 -6.07 -2.66 12.96
CA ARG A 221 -7.51 -2.58 13.25
C ARG A 221 -7.95 -1.21 13.77
N SER A 222 -7.03 -0.43 14.32
CA SER A 222 -7.31 0.85 14.97
C SER A 222 -7.17 2.03 14.01
N VAL A 223 -6.07 2.08 13.26
CA VAL A 223 -5.71 3.22 12.43
C VAL A 223 -6.34 3.16 11.05
N LYS A 224 -6.94 4.27 10.62
CA LYS A 224 -7.44 4.47 9.25
C LYS A 224 -6.32 4.99 8.35
N GLY A 225 -5.45 4.11 7.89
CA GLY A 225 -4.34 4.46 7.02
C GLY A 225 -3.67 3.20 6.46
N GLU A 226 -2.61 3.39 5.71
CA GLU A 226 -1.78 2.28 5.26
C GLU A 226 -0.89 1.82 6.42
N VAL A 227 -0.95 0.53 6.77
CA VAL A 227 -0.12 -0.06 7.83
C VAL A 227 0.81 -1.10 7.22
N VAL A 228 2.11 -0.85 7.29
CA VAL A 228 3.16 -1.69 6.69
C VAL A 228 3.95 -2.40 7.80
N ALA A 229 3.83 -3.72 7.78
CA ALA A 229 4.37 -4.75 8.69
C ALA A 229 5.73 -5.38 8.34
N SER A 230 6.77 -5.28 9.19
CA SER A 230 7.82 -6.32 9.26
C SER A 230 8.06 -6.74 10.71
N THR A 231 7.54 -7.91 11.11
CA THR A 231 7.61 -8.41 12.49
C THR A 231 9.01 -8.93 12.85
N PHE A 232 9.25 -9.18 14.14
CA PHE A 232 10.52 -9.74 14.63
C PHE A 232 10.85 -11.16 14.11
N ASP A 233 9.87 -11.87 13.55
CA ASP A 233 10.09 -13.19 12.94
C ASP A 233 10.83 -13.10 11.59
N GLU A 234 10.94 -11.89 11.03
CA GLU A 234 11.51 -11.64 9.71
C GLU A 234 13.01 -11.32 9.80
N PRO A 235 13.83 -11.76 8.82
CA PRO A 235 15.27 -11.51 8.84
C PRO A 235 15.58 -10.03 8.59
N ALA A 236 16.70 -9.55 9.13
CA ALA A 236 17.16 -8.16 8.94
C ALA A 236 17.61 -7.85 7.49
N THR A 237 18.13 -8.84 6.76
CA THR A 237 18.56 -8.70 5.36
C THR A 237 17.41 -8.85 4.38
N ARG A 238 16.23 -8.40 4.76
CA ARG A 238 15.03 -8.45 3.94
C ARG A 238 15.08 -7.43 2.81
#